data_AF-A0A523AXH3-F1
#
_entry.id   AF-A0A523AXH3-F1
#
_cell.length_a   1.000
_cell.length_b   1.000
_cell.length_c   1.000
_cell.angle_alpha   90.00
_cell.angle_beta   90.00
_cell.angle_gamma   90.00
#
_symmetry.space_group_name_H-M   'P 1'
#
loop_
_entity.id
_entity.type
_entity.pdbx_description
1 polymer ?
#
loop_
_entity_poly.entity_id
_entity_poly.type
_entity_poly.pdbx_seq_one_letter_code
_entity_poly.pdbx_strand_id
1 'polypeptide(L)'
;MEIKRARTRGMMLGEVGKILIALFVIMDPFGSIPIFLLVTEGMDGRKVSRAAGYAVGVAGLVLFFFLFLGDPLFRVLRVEFSSLRIGGGLVLGVLGMELVLGRSLLKKEVKGSPALSLIGTP
;
A
#
# COMPACT_ATOMS: atom_id res chain seq x y z
N MET A 1 -40.71 -1.16 19.62
CA MET A 1 -39.84 -0.97 18.44
C MET A 1 -38.46 -0.39 18.77
N GLU A 2 -38.14 0.01 20.00
CA GLU A 2 -36.87 0.68 20.34
C GLU A 2 -35.65 -0.24 20.56
N ILE A 3 -35.87 -1.50 20.93
CA ILE A 3 -34.79 -2.43 21.31
C ILE A 3 -33.88 -2.82 20.11
N LYS A 4 -34.39 -2.77 18.87
CA LYS A 4 -33.57 -3.07 17.67
C LYS A 4 -32.53 -1.98 17.34
N ARG A 5 -32.78 -0.71 17.68
CA ARG A 5 -31.87 0.42 17.35
C ARG A 5 -30.59 0.43 18.19
N ALA A 6 -30.66 0.01 19.45
CA ALA A 6 -29.50 -0.05 20.33
C ALA A 6 -28.49 -1.13 19.89
N ARG A 7 -28.98 -2.27 19.40
CA ARG A 7 -28.13 -3.39 18.93
C ARG A 7 -27.44 -3.07 17.59
N THR A 8 -28.09 -2.32 16.70
CA THR A 8 -27.49 -1.88 15.43
C THR A 8 -26.39 -0.84 15.64
N ARG A 9 -26.55 0.10 16.58
CA ARG A 9 -25.50 1.08 16.91
C ARG A 9 -24.24 0.43 17.48
N GLY A 10 -24.38 -0.58 18.34
CA GLY A 10 -23.24 -1.35 18.85
C GLY A 10 -22.49 -2.14 17.77
N MET A 11 -23.22 -2.72 16.81
CA MET A 11 -22.63 -3.39 15.63
C MET A 11 -21.88 -2.40 14.74
N MET A 12 -22.50 -1.26 14.40
CA MET A 12 -21.89 -0.21 13.58
C MET A 12 -20.62 0.35 14.20
N LEU A 13 -20.58 0.54 15.52
CA LEU A 13 -19.38 1.01 16.21
C LEU A 13 -18.25 -0.03 16.13
N GLY A 14 -18.58 -1.33 16.22
CA GLY A 14 -17.63 -2.42 16.04
C GLY A 14 -17.11 -2.55 14.60
N GLU A 15 -17.97 -2.33 13.60
CA GLU A 15 -17.59 -2.33 12.18
C GLU A 15 -16.68 -1.15 11.83
N VAL A 16 -17.03 0.06 12.30
CA VAL A 16 -16.19 1.25 12.12
C VAL A 16 -14.82 1.04 12.78
N GLY A 17 -14.78 0.47 13.99
CA GLY A 17 -13.52 0.14 14.66
C GLY A 17 -12.64 -0.80 13.83
N LYS A 18 -13.21 -1.86 13.24
CA LYS A 18 -12.48 -2.79 12.36
C LYS A 18 -11.92 -2.08 11.12
N ILE A 19 -12.71 -1.22 10.48
CA ILE A 19 -12.28 -0.47 9.29
C ILE A 19 -11.17 0.51 9.64
N LEU A 20 -11.27 1.20 10.77
CA LEU A 20 -10.24 2.13 11.25
C LEU A 20 -8.92 1.40 11.54
N ILE A 21 -8.99 0.25 12.22
CA ILE A 21 -7.80 -0.56 12.49
C ILE A 21 -7.19 -1.06 11.17
N ALA A 22 -8.00 -1.59 10.26
CA ALA A 22 -7.52 -2.06 8.97
C ALA A 22 -6.87 -0.93 8.16
N LEU A 23 -7.50 0.24 8.08
CA LEU A 23 -6.95 1.41 7.38
C LEU A 23 -5.64 1.88 8.01
N PHE A 24 -5.57 1.91 9.34
CA PHE A 24 -4.36 2.30 10.07
C PHE A 24 -3.20 1.35 9.80
N VAL A 25 -3.45 0.04 9.80
CA VAL A 25 -2.44 -0.98 9.46
C VAL A 25 -2.00 -0.86 8.00
N ILE A 26 -2.94 -0.65 7.07
CA ILE A 26 -2.65 -0.53 5.63
C ILE A 26 -1.82 0.72 5.32
N MET A 27 -2.07 1.84 6.01
CA MET A 27 -1.31 3.08 5.80
C MET A 27 0.12 3.04 6.34
N ASP A 28 0.45 2.10 7.23
CA ASP A 28 1.74 1.99 7.91
C ASP A 28 2.36 3.36 8.30
N PRO A 29 1.70 4.11 9.20
CA PRO A 29 2.20 5.41 9.61
C PRO A 29 3.53 5.30 10.35
N PHE A 30 3.75 4.22 11.11
CA PHE A 30 4.96 4.04 11.89
C PHE A 30 6.19 3.76 11.03
N GLY A 31 6.08 2.99 9.96
CA GLY A 31 7.15 2.82 8.98
C GLY A 31 7.39 4.08 8.14
N SER A 32 6.31 4.79 7.81
CA SER A 32 6.38 5.95 6.92
C SER A 32 6.99 7.20 7.57
N ILE A 33 6.79 7.45 8.87
CA ILE A 33 7.30 8.67 9.55
C ILE A 33 8.84 8.75 9.53
N PRO A 34 9.60 7.73 10.00
CA PRO A 34 11.07 7.80 9.99
C PRO A 34 11.65 7.84 8.58
N ILE A 35 11.05 7.11 7.64
CA ILE A 35 11.46 7.14 6.22
C ILE A 35 11.25 8.55 5.65
N PHE A 36 10.11 9.18 5.93
CA PHE A 36 9.83 10.53 5.46
C PHE A 36 10.80 11.55 6.06
N LEU A 37 11.09 11.46 7.37
CA LEU A 37 12.07 12.32 8.03
C LEU A 37 13.47 12.16 7.44
N LEU A 38 13.90 10.92 7.18
CA LEU A 38 15.19 10.63 6.55
C LEU A 38 15.29 11.20 5.12
N VAL A 39 14.23 11.03 4.32
CA VAL A 39 14.21 11.56 2.93
C VAL A 39 14.12 13.08 2.88
N THR A 40 13.57 13.70 3.92
CA THR A 40 13.42 15.16 4.01
C THR A 40 14.52 15.83 4.85
N GLU A 41 15.47 15.06 5.35
CA GLU A 41 16.59 15.55 6.13
C GLU A 41 17.44 16.53 5.30
N GLY A 42 17.74 17.70 5.86
CA GLY A 42 18.49 18.76 5.17
C GLY A 42 17.70 19.58 4.15
N MET A 43 16.40 19.34 3.97
CA MET A 43 15.54 20.17 3.11
C MET A 43 14.98 21.39 3.84
N ASP A 44 14.87 22.53 3.15
CA ASP A 44 14.14 23.71 3.67
C ASP A 44 12.70 23.36 4.02
N GLY A 45 12.16 23.90 5.11
CA GLY A 45 10.78 23.60 5.56
C GLY A 45 9.71 23.87 4.49
N ARG A 46 9.93 24.84 3.60
CA ARG A 46 9.05 25.13 2.46
C ARG A 46 9.03 24.01 1.41
N LYS A 47 10.18 23.33 1.19
CA LYS A 47 10.28 22.18 0.29
C LYS A 47 9.64 20.93 0.92
N VAL A 48 9.80 20.76 2.23
CA VAL A 48 9.17 19.65 2.98
C VAL A 48 7.64 19.73 2.91
N SER A 49 7.04 20.90 3.19
CA SER A 49 5.58 21.06 3.08
C SER A 49 5.06 20.84 1.65
N ARG A 50 5.85 21.23 0.65
CA ARG A 50 5.50 21.00 -0.75
C ARG A 50 5.56 19.51 -1.11
N ALA A 51 6.58 18.79 -0.64
CA ALA A 51 6.70 17.35 -0.81
C ALA A 51 5.52 16.60 -0.14
N ALA A 52 5.14 17.00 1.07
CA ALA A 52 3.97 16.45 1.76
C ALA A 52 2.67 16.69 0.95
N GLY A 53 2.48 17.90 0.42
CA GLY A 53 1.34 18.23 -0.43
C GLY A 53 1.29 17.37 -1.71
N TYR A 54 2.44 17.13 -2.36
CA TYR A 54 2.52 16.23 -3.51
C TYR A 54 2.18 14.79 -3.12
N ALA A 55 2.71 14.28 -2.01
CA ALA A 55 2.42 12.93 -1.54
C ALA A 55 0.92 12.73 -1.28
N VAL A 56 0.28 13.67 -0.59
CA VAL A 56 -1.17 13.65 -0.34
C VAL A 56 -1.96 13.76 -1.65
N GLY A 57 -1.54 14.62 -2.57
CA GLY A 57 -2.17 14.77 -3.88
C GLY A 57 -2.11 13.50 -4.72
N VAL A 58 -0.95 12.83 -4.76
CA VAL A 58 -0.76 11.55 -5.45
C VAL A 58 -1.60 10.45 -4.78
N ALA A 59 -1.57 10.35 -3.44
CA ALA A 59 -2.38 9.37 -2.72
C ALA A 59 -3.88 9.57 -2.97
N GLY A 60 -4.35 10.82 -2.95
CA GLY A 60 -5.73 11.17 -3.28
C GLY A 60 -6.10 10.81 -4.72
N LEU A 61 -5.23 11.12 -5.68
CA LEU A 61 -5.45 10.77 -7.09
C LEU A 61 -5.54 9.26 -7.30
N VAL A 62 -4.65 8.49 -6.69
CA VAL A 62 -4.68 7.02 -6.74
C VAL A 62 -5.95 6.48 -6.10
N LEU A 63 -6.39 7.05 -4.98
CA LEU A 63 -7.63 6.66 -4.33
C LEU A 63 -8.85 6.93 -5.22
N PHE A 64 -8.93 8.12 -5.83
CA PHE A 64 -10.00 8.44 -6.79
C PHE A 64 -9.95 7.50 -8.00
N PHE A 65 -8.77 7.24 -8.54
CA PHE A 65 -8.59 6.30 -9.64
C PHE A 65 -9.15 4.92 -9.27
N PHE A 66 -8.76 4.35 -8.13
CA PHE A 66 -9.28 3.06 -7.68
C PHE A 66 -10.76 3.08 -7.33
N LEU A 67 -11.29 4.21 -6.84
CA LEU A 67 -12.71 4.37 -6.57
C LEU A 67 -13.55 4.22 -7.84
N PHE A 68 -13.10 4.79 -8.96
CA PHE A 68 -13.81 4.71 -10.24
C PHE A 68 -13.45 3.46 -11.06
N LEU A 69 -12.19 3.01 -11.03
CA LEU A 69 -11.70 1.89 -11.84
C LEU A 69 -11.71 0.55 -11.12
N GLY A 70 -11.99 0.49 -9.82
CA GLY A 70 -11.99 -0.76 -9.06
C GLY A 70 -12.88 -1.83 -9.71
N ASP A 71 -14.20 -1.63 -9.71
CA ASP A 71 -15.16 -2.60 -10.26
C ASP A 71 -14.88 -3.00 -11.73
N PRO A 72 -14.60 -2.07 -12.67
CA PRO A 72 -14.20 -2.42 -14.02
C PRO A 72 -12.93 -3.28 -14.09
N LEU A 73 -11.91 -2.96 -13.29
CA LEU A 73 -10.63 -3.67 -13.28
C LEU A 73 -10.80 -5.13 -12.81
N PHE A 74 -11.57 -5.34 -11.74
CA PHE A 74 -11.89 -6.70 -11.26
C PHE A 74 -12.66 -7.52 -12.30
N ARG A 75 -13.60 -6.89 -13.01
CA ARG A 75 -14.39 -7.57 -14.05
C ARG A 75 -13.55 -8.01 -15.24
N VAL A 76 -12.60 -7.18 -15.69
CA VAL A 76 -11.68 -7.52 -16.79
C VAL A 76 -10.74 -8.66 -16.39
N LEU A 77 -10.21 -8.60 -15.17
CA LEU A 77 -9.32 -9.63 -14.65
C LEU A 77 -10.05 -10.93 -14.27
N ARG A 78 -11.39 -10.95 -14.26
CA ARG A 78 -12.23 -12.07 -13.79
C ARG A 78 -11.83 -12.56 -12.39
N VAL A 79 -11.40 -11.64 -11.53
CA VAL A 79 -10.99 -11.93 -10.16
C VAL A 79 -11.85 -11.15 -9.18
N GLU A 80 -12.07 -11.72 -8.01
CA GLU A 80 -12.78 -11.05 -6.92
C GLU A 80 -11.80 -10.28 -6.04
N PHE A 81 -12.30 -9.27 -5.34
CA PHE A 81 -11.51 -8.55 -4.32
C PHE A 81 -10.97 -9.50 -3.23
N SER A 82 -11.70 -10.57 -2.93
CA SER A 82 -11.25 -11.62 -2.02
C SER A 82 -9.97 -12.32 -2.52
N SER A 83 -9.89 -12.60 -3.83
CA SER A 83 -8.71 -13.22 -4.45
C SER A 83 -7.48 -12.33 -4.34
N LEU A 84 -7.63 -11.01 -4.52
CA LEU A 84 -6.51 -10.06 -4.33
C LEU A 84 -6.07 -9.98 -2.87
N ARG A 85 -7.00 -10.02 -1.91
CA ARG A 85 -6.66 -10.05 -0.47
C ARG A 85 -5.84 -11.28 -0.12
N ILE A 86 -6.24 -12.45 -0.61
CA ILE A 86 -5.53 -13.72 -0.37
C ILE A 86 -4.16 -13.70 -1.07
N GLY A 87 -4.12 -13.33 -2.35
CA GLY A 87 -2.87 -13.26 -3.12
C GLY A 87 -1.88 -12.25 -2.55
N GLY A 88 -2.35 -11.03 -2.23
CA GLY A 88 -1.54 -10.00 -1.59
C GLY A 88 -1.05 -10.41 -0.21
N GLY A 89 -1.90 -11.07 0.58
CA GLY A 89 -1.51 -11.63 1.88
C GLY A 89 -0.41 -12.69 1.77
N LEU A 90 -0.48 -13.56 0.76
CA LEU A 90 0.58 -14.54 0.51
C LEU A 90 1.89 -13.87 0.09
N VAL A 91 1.85 -12.88 -0.81
CA VAL A 91 3.04 -12.13 -1.23
C VAL A 91 3.68 -11.41 -0.04
N LEU A 92 2.88 -10.73 0.79
CA LEU A 92 3.37 -10.07 2.00
C LEU A 92 3.92 -11.07 3.02
N GLY A 93 3.30 -12.24 3.16
CA GLY A 93 3.81 -13.31 4.00
C GLY A 93 5.20 -13.78 3.54
N VAL A 94 5.37 -14.01 2.24
CA VAL A 94 6.67 -14.39 1.67
C VAL A 94 7.70 -13.26 1.82
N LEU A 95 7.31 -12.00 1.60
CA LEU A 95 8.19 -10.85 1.83
C LEU A 95 8.65 -10.76 3.30
N GLY A 96 7.74 -10.95 4.25
CA GLY A 96 8.08 -10.99 5.67
C GLY A 96 9.06 -12.11 6.01
N MET A 97 8.86 -13.31 5.45
CA MET A 97 9.81 -14.41 5.58
C MET A 97 11.17 -14.08 4.96
N GLU A 98 11.18 -13.48 3.77
CA GLU A 98 12.40 -13.03 3.09
C GLU A 98 13.18 -12.01 3.91
N LEU A 99 12.50 -11.04 4.56
CA LEU A 99 13.11 -10.07 5.46
C LEU A 99 13.73 -10.72 6.71
N VAL A 100 13.07 -11.73 7.30
CA VAL A 100 13.57 -12.42 8.51
C VAL A 100 14.71 -13.39 8.19
N LEU A 101 14.62 -14.13 7.08
CA LEU A 101 15.63 -15.12 6.67
C LEU A 101 16.79 -14.50 5.90
N GLY A 102 16.64 -13.27 5.39
CA GLY A 102 17.63 -12.59 4.56
C GLY A 102 17.86 -13.25 3.19
N ARG A 103 16.84 -13.93 2.64
CA ARG A 103 16.93 -14.71 1.39
C ARG A 103 15.98 -14.18 0.33
N SER A 104 16.48 -13.99 -0.89
CA SER A 104 15.70 -13.50 -2.03
C SER A 104 14.78 -14.58 -2.60
N LEU A 105 13.50 -14.59 -2.23
CA LEU A 105 12.53 -15.60 -2.68
C LEU A 105 11.69 -15.11 -3.85
N LEU A 106 11.42 -13.80 -3.91
CA LEU A 106 10.55 -13.21 -4.95
C LEU A 106 11.33 -12.52 -6.07
N LYS A 107 12.64 -12.32 -5.91
CA LYS A 107 13.47 -11.64 -6.92
C LYS A 107 13.89 -12.63 -8.01
N LYS A 108 13.15 -12.64 -9.13
CA LYS A 108 13.65 -13.23 -10.37
C LYS A 108 14.66 -12.25 -10.97
N GLU A 109 15.93 -12.65 -11.09
CA GLU A 109 16.91 -11.84 -11.80
C GLU A 109 16.39 -11.54 -13.21
N VAL A 110 16.11 -10.27 -13.49
CA VAL A 110 16.04 -9.79 -14.86
C VAL A 110 17.48 -9.84 -15.35
N LYS A 111 17.85 -10.99 -15.92
CA LYS A 111 19.12 -11.19 -16.61
C LYS A 111 19.15 -10.19 -17.77
N GLY A 112 19.68 -9.00 -17.50
CA GLY A 112 19.89 -7.97 -18.50
C GLY A 112 20.66 -8.59 -19.64
N SER A 113 20.12 -8.45 -20.85
CA SER A 113 20.77 -8.89 -22.07
C SER A 113 22.21 -8.35 -22.08
N PRO A 114 23.25 -9.20 -22.23
CA PRO A 114 24.66 -8.79 -22.21
C PRO A 114 25.07 -7.79 -23.32
N ALA A 115 24.13 -7.40 -24.19
CA ALA A 115 24.34 -6.41 -25.25
C ALA A 115 24.42 -4.95 -24.74
N LEU A 116 23.85 -4.62 -23.56
CA LEU A 116 23.86 -3.25 -23.03
C LEU A 116 25.11 -2.92 -22.19
N SER A 117 25.89 -3.91 -21.75
CA SER A 117 27.18 -3.68 -21.09
C SER A 117 28.32 -3.38 -22.08
N LEU A 118 28.09 -3.53 -23.39
CA LEU A 118 29.07 -3.27 -24.45
C LEU A 118 29.15 -1.79 -24.89
N ILE A 119 28.17 -0.95 -24.53
CA ILE A 119 28.08 0.45 -25.00
C ILE A 119 28.51 1.47 -23.93
N GLY A 120 28.75 1.02 -22.69
CA GLY A 120 29.01 1.91 -21.56
C GLY A 120 30.47 2.20 -21.23
N THR A 121 31.44 1.40 -21.70
CA THR A 121 32.88 1.54 -21.38
C THR A 121 33.21 1.58 -19.87
N PRO A 122 34.49 1.72 -19.49
CA PRO A 122 35.51 0.69 -19.28
C PRO A 122 35.64 0.20 -17.83
#